data_AF-W4VAF1-F1
#
_entry.id   AF-W4VAF1-F1
#
_cell.length_a   1.000
_cell.length_b   1.000
_cell.length_c   1.000
_cell.angle_alpha   90.00
_cell.angle_beta   90.00
_cell.angle_gamma   90.00
#
_symmetry.space_group_name_H-M   'P 1'
#
loop_
_entity.id
_entity.type
_entity.pdbx_description
1 polymer ?
#
loop_
_entity_poly.entity_id
_entity_poly.type
_entity_poly.pdbx_seq_one_letter_code
_entity_poly.pdbx_strand_id
1 'polypeptide(L)'
;MDNIYEKVRETASFIKGIIKETPHIAIVLGSGLGPLADEIENSIEIDYKDVPNFPLTTVEGHAGKFVYGHLGNRRVIAMKGRFHHYEGYDVSQIVFPVRVFKMLGIDNLIVTNASGGINKNFKPGDLMIIKDHISFCTISFKRQKYK
;
A
#
# COMPACT_ATOMS: atom_id res chain seq x y z
N MET A 1 -24.34 -3.74 -6.70
CA MET A 1 -22.89 -3.49 -6.69
C MET A 1 -22.64 -2.46 -5.61
N ASP A 2 -21.98 -2.84 -4.52
CA ASP A 2 -21.56 -1.88 -3.52
C ASP A 2 -20.69 -0.80 -4.18
N ASN A 3 -20.98 0.46 -3.91
CA ASN A 3 -20.28 1.57 -4.55
C ASN A 3 -18.84 1.64 -4.02
N ILE A 4 -17.87 1.16 -4.80
CA ILE A 4 -16.44 1.18 -4.47
C ILE A 4 -15.94 2.59 -4.13
N TYR A 5 -16.52 3.61 -4.76
CA TYR A 5 -16.19 5.00 -4.46
C TYR A 5 -16.59 5.37 -3.04
N GLU A 6 -17.77 4.97 -2.57
CA GLU A 6 -18.22 5.22 -1.21
C GLU A 6 -17.36 4.50 -0.18
N LYS A 7 -17.00 3.23 -0.44
CA LYS A 7 -16.08 2.48 0.44
C LYS A 7 -14.72 3.18 0.56
N VAL A 8 -14.15 3.61 -0.57
CA VAL A 8 -12.88 4.37 -0.59
C VAL A 8 -13.02 5.69 0.18
N ARG A 9 -14.12 6.43 -0.02
CA ARG A 9 -14.39 7.71 0.64
C ARG A 9 -14.55 7.55 2.15
N GLU A 10 -15.29 6.53 2.59
CA GLU A 10 -15.47 6.17 4.00
C GLU A 10 -14.13 5.83 4.65
N THR A 11 -13.35 4.92 4.06
CA THR A 11 -12.03 4.52 4.58
C THR A 11 -11.06 5.69 4.64
N ALA A 12 -11.01 6.52 3.60
CA ALA A 12 -10.16 7.70 3.59
C ALA A 12 -10.60 8.70 4.67
N SER A 13 -11.90 8.90 4.87
CA SER A 13 -12.43 9.79 5.91
C SER A 13 -12.08 9.28 7.31
N PHE A 14 -12.18 7.97 7.55
CA PHE A 14 -11.77 7.33 8.79
C PHE A 14 -10.28 7.59 9.09
N ILE A 15 -9.40 7.28 8.14
CA ILE A 15 -7.95 7.49 8.31
C ILE A 15 -7.65 8.98 8.53
N LYS A 16 -8.27 9.87 7.74
CA LYS A 16 -8.11 11.31 7.85
C LYS A 16 -8.55 11.85 9.21
N GLY A 17 -9.61 11.30 9.80
CA GLY A 17 -10.07 11.67 11.14
C GLY A 17 -9.07 11.34 12.25
N ILE A 18 -8.28 10.27 12.06
CA ILE A 18 -7.23 9.85 12.99
C ILE A 18 -5.97 10.70 12.81
N ILE A 19 -5.44 10.77 11.58
CA ILE A 19 -4.13 11.43 11.34
C ILE A 19 -4.24 12.95 11.24
N LYS A 20 -5.43 13.50 10.97
CA LYS A 20 -5.77 14.93 10.87
C LYS A 20 -4.99 15.75 9.84
N GLU A 21 -4.08 15.14 9.10
CA GLU A 21 -3.22 15.76 8.10
C GLU A 21 -3.25 14.99 6.77
N THR A 22 -2.66 15.54 5.71
CA THR A 22 -2.48 14.82 4.43
C THR A 22 -1.01 14.46 4.31
N PRO A 23 -0.65 13.16 4.30
CA PRO A 23 0.72 12.73 4.08
C PRO A 23 1.22 13.18 2.70
N HIS A 24 2.52 13.43 2.56
CA HIS A 24 3.11 13.78 1.26
C HIS A 24 3.32 12.55 0.38
N ILE A 25 3.61 11.40 1.02
CA ILE A 25 4.04 10.17 0.37
C ILE A 25 3.33 8.98 1.04
N ALA A 26 2.80 8.08 0.22
CA ALA A 26 2.39 6.75 0.65
C ALA A 26 3.49 5.74 0.32
N ILE A 27 3.81 4.83 1.25
CA ILE A 27 4.85 3.81 1.07
C ILE A 27 4.22 2.43 1.27
N VAL A 28 4.35 1.54 0.29
CA VAL A 28 3.94 0.14 0.41
C VAL A 28 5.18 -0.69 0.73
N LEU A 29 5.27 -1.19 1.97
CA LEU A 29 6.40 -1.99 2.42
C LEU A 29 6.19 -3.46 2.04
N GLY A 30 7.12 -3.97 1.26
CA GLY A 30 7.18 -5.38 0.88
C GLY A 30 7.86 -6.24 1.94
N SER A 31 7.95 -7.53 1.64
CA SER A 31 8.59 -8.54 2.49
C SER A 31 10.03 -8.12 2.83
N GLY A 32 10.39 -8.20 4.11
CA GLY A 32 11.72 -7.82 4.61
C GLY A 32 11.95 -6.33 4.82
N LEU A 33 11.05 -5.44 4.38
CA LEU A 33 11.18 -3.99 4.53
C LEU A 33 10.25 -3.39 5.59
N GLY A 34 9.56 -4.25 6.35
CA GLY A 34 8.76 -3.85 7.51
C GLY A 34 9.49 -2.95 8.52
N PRO A 35 10.78 -3.19 8.84
CA PRO A 35 11.53 -2.35 9.77
C PRO A 35 11.65 -0.87 9.37
N LEU A 36 11.49 -0.52 8.08
CA LEU A 36 11.49 0.89 7.67
C LEU A 36 10.33 1.69 8.31
N ALA A 37 9.22 1.02 8.66
CA ALA A 37 8.14 1.68 9.39
C ALA A 37 8.53 2.04 10.83
N ASP A 38 9.52 1.36 11.41
CA ASP A 38 9.95 1.58 12.81
C ASP A 38 10.84 2.83 12.92
N GLU A 39 11.37 3.32 11.79
CA GLU A 39 12.11 4.58 11.66
C GLU A 39 11.19 5.81 11.48
N ILE A 40 9.86 5.61 11.45
CA ILE A 40 8.91 6.71 11.33
C ILE A 40 8.72 7.38 12.69
N GLU A 41 9.14 8.64 12.78
CA GLU A 41 9.06 9.44 13.99
C GLU A 41 7.66 10.04 14.20
N ASN A 42 7.31 10.29 15.47
CA ASN A 42 6.00 10.83 15.87
C ASN A 42 4.84 10.01 15.28
N SER A 43 4.96 8.70 15.37
CA SER A 43 4.10 7.80 14.62
C SER A 43 2.70 7.63 15.22
N ILE A 44 1.73 7.48 14.32
CA ILE A 44 0.37 7.02 14.62
C ILE A 44 0.18 5.72 13.87
N GLU A 45 -0.06 4.63 14.61
CA GLU A 45 -0.36 3.33 14.04
C GLU A 45 -1.88 3.10 13.95
N ILE A 46 -2.33 2.51 12.84
CA ILE A 46 -3.73 2.16 12.62
C ILE A 46 -3.78 0.71 12.12
N ASP A 47 -4.29 -0.21 12.94
CA ASP A 47 -4.42 -1.62 12.56
C ASP A 47 -5.45 -1.77 11.42
N TYR A 48 -5.14 -2.57 10.40
CA TYR A 48 -6.03 -2.83 9.27
C TYR A 48 -7.40 -3.38 9.70
N LYS A 49 -7.43 -4.16 10.79
CA LYS A 49 -8.68 -4.73 11.35
C LYS A 49 -9.67 -3.65 11.81
N ASP A 50 -9.17 -2.47 12.19
CA ASP A 50 -9.97 -1.35 12.68
C ASP A 50 -10.34 -0.39 11.54
N VAL A 51 -9.76 -0.58 10.36
CA VAL A 51 -10.00 0.25 9.17
C VAL A 51 -11.21 -0.30 8.42
N PRO A 52 -12.27 0.49 8.19
CA PRO A 52 -13.47 0.03 7.49
C PRO A 52 -13.13 -0.37 6.05
N ASN A 53 -13.81 -1.40 5.55
CA ASN A 53 -13.66 -1.95 4.20
C ASN A 53 -12.27 -2.51 3.86
N PHE A 54 -11.35 -2.61 4.82
CA PHE A 54 -9.97 -3.00 4.56
C PHE A 54 -9.79 -4.53 4.65
N PRO A 55 -9.01 -5.15 3.74
CA PRO A 55 -8.67 -6.57 3.87
C PRO A 55 -7.78 -6.83 5.08
N LEU A 56 -7.84 -8.04 5.62
CA LEU A 56 -6.91 -8.52 6.65
C LEU A 56 -5.67 -9.13 5.97
N THR A 57 -4.51 -9.08 6.62
CA THR A 57 -3.31 -9.76 6.11
C THR A 57 -3.24 -11.18 6.62
N THR A 58 -2.90 -12.15 5.76
CA THR A 58 -2.75 -13.57 6.15
C THR A 58 -1.31 -14.08 6.13
N VAL A 59 -0.38 -13.25 5.63
CA VAL A 59 1.03 -13.61 5.44
C VAL A 59 1.87 -13.26 6.67
N GLU A 60 2.75 -14.19 7.05
CA GLU A 60 3.71 -13.99 8.14
C GLU A 60 4.64 -12.79 7.86
N GLY A 61 4.90 -11.97 8.89
CA GLY A 61 5.70 -10.74 8.77
C GLY A 61 4.93 -9.52 8.22
N HIS A 62 3.67 -9.67 7.83
CA HIS A 62 2.79 -8.55 7.51
C HIS A 62 2.03 -8.15 8.77
N ALA A 63 2.56 -7.17 9.51
CA ALA A 63 1.98 -6.71 10.76
C ALA A 63 0.54 -6.18 10.62
N GLY A 64 0.15 -5.79 9.40
CA GLY A 64 -1.24 -5.47 9.09
C GLY A 64 -1.67 -4.13 9.65
N LYS A 65 -0.83 -3.10 9.49
CA LYS A 65 -1.08 -1.75 10.00
C LYS A 65 -0.62 -0.66 9.04
N PHE A 66 -1.28 0.48 9.11
CA PHE A 66 -0.73 1.74 8.63
C PHE A 66 0.13 2.38 9.70
N VAL A 67 1.23 3.00 9.30
CA VAL A 67 2.10 3.80 10.16
C VAL A 67 2.24 5.18 9.53
N TYR A 68 1.56 6.17 10.11
CA TYR A 68 1.69 7.58 9.74
C TYR A 68 2.74 8.25 10.61
N GLY A 69 3.50 9.21 10.07
CA GLY A 69 4.40 10.04 10.86
C GLY A 69 5.42 10.76 9.98
N HIS A 70 6.61 11.01 10.52
CA HIS A 70 7.69 11.72 9.84
C HIS A 70 8.83 10.78 9.51
N LEU A 71 9.25 10.78 8.25
CA LEU A 71 10.50 10.16 7.83
C LEU A 71 11.39 11.26 7.27
N GLY A 72 12.39 11.67 8.05
CA GLY A 72 13.11 12.93 7.84
C GLY A 72 12.14 14.12 7.85
N ASN A 73 12.22 15.00 6.85
CA ASN A 73 11.36 16.17 6.74
C ASN A 73 10.03 15.92 5.99
N ARG A 74 9.66 14.66 5.73
CA ARG A 74 8.46 14.31 4.98
C ARG A 74 7.46 13.58 5.88
N ARG A 75 6.22 14.06 5.90
CA ARG A 75 5.07 13.29 6.35
C ARG A 75 4.80 12.12 5.42
N VAL A 76 4.77 10.91 5.98
CA VAL A 76 4.55 9.67 5.24
C VAL A 76 3.42 8.87 5.88
N ILE A 77 2.76 8.04 5.07
CA ILE A 77 1.95 6.93 5.57
C ILE A 77 2.48 5.64 4.94
N ALA A 78 2.92 4.70 5.76
CA ALA A 78 3.46 3.43 5.32
C ALA A 78 2.47 2.30 5.59
N MET A 79 2.36 1.37 4.65
CA MET A 79 1.69 0.07 4.84
C MET A 79 2.71 -0.95 5.31
N LYS A 80 2.66 -1.34 6.58
CA LYS A 80 3.49 -2.43 7.13
C LYS A 80 2.84 -3.77 6.82
N GLY A 81 2.96 -4.17 5.56
CA GLY A 81 2.31 -5.34 4.98
C GLY A 81 1.33 -4.95 3.87
N ARG A 82 1.31 -5.77 2.82
CA ARG A 82 0.46 -5.64 1.62
C ARG A 82 -0.32 -6.94 1.37
N PHE A 83 -1.29 -6.86 0.47
CA PHE A 83 -2.11 -7.99 0.04
C PHE A 83 -1.61 -8.55 -1.29
N HIS A 84 -1.76 -9.86 -1.47
CA HIS A 84 -1.34 -10.55 -2.66
C HIS A 84 -2.49 -11.31 -3.31
N HIS A 85 -2.39 -11.47 -4.62
CA HIS A 85 -3.38 -12.22 -5.38
C HIS A 85 -3.39 -13.71 -5.00
N TYR A 86 -2.23 -14.28 -4.66
CA TYR A 86 -2.14 -15.67 -4.22
C TYR A 86 -2.81 -15.93 -2.86
N GLU A 87 -3.13 -14.90 -2.08
CA GLU A 87 -3.91 -15.03 -0.83
C GLU A 87 -5.42 -15.21 -1.13
N GLY A 88 -5.84 -15.16 -2.40
CA GLY A 88 -7.23 -15.27 -2.83
C GLY A 88 -7.95 -13.92 -2.98
N TYR A 89 -7.25 -12.80 -2.78
CA TYR A 89 -7.81 -11.46 -2.97
C TYR A 89 -7.99 -11.11 -4.44
N ASP A 90 -9.14 -10.52 -4.77
CA ASP A 90 -9.36 -9.91 -6.08
C ASP A 90 -8.47 -8.68 -6.27
N VAL A 91 -8.12 -8.38 -7.53
CA VAL A 91 -7.29 -7.22 -7.86
C VAL A 91 -7.88 -5.92 -7.31
N SER A 92 -9.21 -5.77 -7.31
CA SER A 92 -9.87 -4.58 -6.76
C SER A 92 -9.63 -4.39 -5.25
N GLN A 93 -9.49 -5.48 -4.49
CA GLN A 93 -9.15 -5.44 -3.06
C GLN A 93 -7.66 -5.13 -2.86
N ILE A 94 -6.79 -5.69 -3.70
CA ILE A 94 -5.34 -5.46 -3.63
C ILE A 94 -5.00 -3.99 -3.89
N VAL A 95 -5.65 -3.36 -4.88
CA VAL A 95 -5.41 -1.95 -5.24
C VAL A 95 -6.26 -0.96 -4.43
N PHE A 96 -7.16 -1.44 -3.57
CA PHE A 96 -8.00 -0.59 -2.72
C PHE A 96 -7.20 0.44 -1.90
N PRO A 97 -6.08 0.09 -1.25
CA PRO A 97 -5.28 1.05 -0.47
C PRO A 97 -4.75 2.20 -1.32
N VAL A 98 -4.37 1.93 -2.57
CA VAL A 98 -3.88 2.96 -3.50
C VAL A 98 -4.98 3.97 -3.83
N ARG A 99 -6.22 3.51 -3.98
CA ARG A 99 -7.38 4.40 -4.19
C ARG A 99 -7.67 5.25 -2.95
N VAL A 100 -7.53 4.66 -1.76
CA VAL A 100 -7.65 5.37 -0.47
C VAL A 100 -6.57 6.45 -0.34
N PHE A 101 -5.31 6.16 -0.69
CA PHE A 101 -4.24 7.16 -0.68
C PHE A 101 -4.53 8.32 -1.62
N LYS A 102 -5.04 8.04 -2.83
CA LYS A 102 -5.44 9.11 -3.74
C LYS A 102 -6.59 9.94 -3.16
N MET A 103 -7.57 9.31 -2.52
CA MET A 103 -8.69 9.99 -1.86
C MET A 103 -8.24 10.83 -0.64
N LEU A 104 -7.18 10.42 0.06
CA LEU A 104 -6.54 11.22 1.12
C LEU A 104 -5.80 12.47 0.60
N GLY A 105 -5.62 12.57 -0.72
CA GLY A 105 -4.90 13.67 -1.38
C GLY A 105 -3.40 13.40 -1.55
N ILE A 106 -2.97 12.14 -1.51
CA ILE A 106 -1.56 11.77 -1.70
C ILE A 106 -1.27 11.59 -3.19
N ASP A 107 -0.24 12.26 -3.69
CA ASP A 107 0.18 12.19 -5.11
C ASP A 107 1.43 11.33 -5.35
N ASN A 108 2.21 11.05 -4.30
CA ASN A 108 3.44 10.28 -4.40
C ASN A 108 3.27 8.90 -3.76
N LEU A 109 3.56 7.84 -4.53
CA LEU A 109 3.52 6.47 -4.06
C LEU A 109 4.89 5.83 -4.26
N ILE A 110 5.45 5.28 -3.19
CA ILE A 110 6.64 4.43 -3.22
C ILE A 110 6.18 2.99 -3.00
N VAL A 111 6.53 2.10 -3.93
CA VAL A 111 6.26 0.67 -3.79
C VAL A 111 7.56 -0.09 -3.62
N THR A 112 7.58 -1.05 -2.71
CA THR A 112 8.73 -1.89 -2.46
C THR A 112 8.31 -3.36 -2.47
N ASN A 113 9.22 -4.25 -2.88
CA ASN A 113 9.02 -5.68 -2.86
C ASN A 113 10.37 -6.41 -2.71
N ALA A 114 10.30 -7.70 -2.36
CA ALA A 114 11.40 -8.62 -2.55
C ALA A 114 11.17 -9.37 -3.88
N SER A 115 12.24 -9.59 -4.65
CA SER A 115 12.18 -10.25 -5.94
C SER A 115 13.45 -11.05 -6.22
N GLY A 116 13.35 -12.05 -7.08
CA GLY A 116 14.49 -12.79 -7.60
C GLY A 116 15.20 -12.02 -8.72
N GLY A 117 16.52 -11.89 -8.63
CA GLY A 117 17.33 -11.25 -9.66
C GLY A 117 17.56 -12.16 -10.87
N ILE A 118 17.04 -11.78 -12.04
CA ILE A 118 17.30 -12.50 -13.31
C ILE A 118 18.57 -11.98 -14.00
N ASN A 119 18.88 -10.68 -13.82
CA ASN A 119 20.12 -10.10 -14.33
C ASN A 119 21.31 -10.72 -13.58
N LYS A 120 22.21 -11.37 -14.31
CA LYS A 120 23.37 -12.09 -13.76
C LYS A 120 24.37 -11.20 -13.00
N ASN A 121 24.28 -9.89 -13.18
CA ASN A 121 25.11 -8.93 -12.45
C ASN A 121 24.55 -8.58 -11.06
N PHE A 122 23.29 -8.91 -10.78
CA PHE A 122 22.69 -8.69 -9.46
C PHE A 122 23.19 -9.71 -8.45
N LYS A 123 23.32 -9.27 -7.21
CA LYS A 123 23.67 -10.07 -6.04
C LYS A 123 22.55 -10.00 -5.00
N PRO A 124 22.39 -11.04 -4.17
CA PRO A 124 21.50 -10.96 -3.02
C PRO A 124 21.82 -9.73 -2.16
N GLY A 125 20.79 -8.94 -1.83
CA GLY A 125 20.92 -7.69 -1.07
C GLY A 125 20.98 -6.42 -1.92
N ASP A 126 21.11 -6.54 -3.25
CA ASP A 126 21.12 -5.36 -4.13
C ASP A 126 19.76 -4.64 -4.11
N LEU A 127 19.81 -3.30 -4.09
CA LEU A 127 18.64 -2.45 -4.33
C LEU A 127 18.53 -2.14 -5.82
N MET A 128 17.35 -2.39 -6.39
CA MET A 128 17.05 -2.15 -7.79
C MET A 128 15.89 -1.15 -7.93
N ILE A 129 16.14 -0.07 -8.69
CA ILE A 129 15.08 0.87 -9.07
C ILE A 129 14.23 0.25 -10.18
N ILE A 130 12.93 0.16 -9.95
CA ILE A 130 11.95 -0.28 -10.96
C ILE A 130 11.78 0.86 -11.96
N LYS A 131 12.34 0.68 -13.16
CA LYS A 131 12.18 1.64 -14.27
C LYS A 131 11.00 1.31 -15.16
N ASP A 132 10.64 0.03 -15.24
CA ASP A 132 9.51 -0.48 -16.02
C ASP A 132 9.06 -1.86 -15.45
N HIS A 133 7.93 -2.38 -15.92
CA HIS A 133 7.42 -3.69 -15.52
C HIS A 133 6.72 -4.43 -16.67
N ILE A 134 6.80 -5.76 -16.64
CA ILE A 134 6.00 -6.65 -17.50
C ILE A 134 5.01 -7.38 -16.61
N SER A 135 3.71 -7.24 -16.92
CA SER A 135 2.66 -7.90 -16.15
C SER A 135 2.16 -9.15 -16.88
N PHE A 136 2.62 -10.32 -16.41
CA PHE A 136 2.19 -11.63 -16.91
C PHE A 136 0.83 -12.07 -16.36
N CYS A 137 0.36 -11.44 -15.28
CA CYS A 137 -0.88 -11.79 -14.58
C CYS A 137 -2.04 -10.81 -14.88
N THR A 138 -1.97 -10.04 -15.98
CA THR A 138 -2.94 -8.96 -16.22
C THR A 138 -4.31 -9.49 -16.62
N ILE A 139 -5.26 -9.50 -15.67
CA ILE A 139 -6.68 -9.29 -15.97
C ILE A 139 -6.83 -7.78 -16.14
N SER A 140 -6.72 -7.28 -17.37
CA SER A 140 -7.04 -5.89 -17.66
C SER A 140 -8.52 -5.70 -17.35
N PHE A 141 -8.86 -4.81 -16.41
CA PHE A 141 -10.23 -4.34 -16.30
C PHE A 141 -10.60 -3.81 -17.68
N LYS A 142 -11.41 -4.56 -18.44
CA LYS A 142 -12.13 -3.99 -19.56
C LYS A 142 -12.71 -2.69 -19.01
N ARG A 143 -12.35 -1.55 -19.60
CA ARG A 143 -13.08 -0.30 -19.46
C ARG A 143 -14.56 -0.70 -19.56
N GLN A 144 -15.27 -0.78 -18.44
CA GLN A 144 -16.71 -0.68 -18.49
C GLN A 144 -16.90 0.72 -19.02
N LYS A 145 -17.13 0.81 -20.34
CA LYS A 145 -17.72 1.99 -20.93
C LYS A 145 -18.99 2.20 -20.11
N TYR A 146 -19.00 3.25 -19.29
CA TYR A 146 -20.23 3.80 -18.77
C TYR A 146 -21.17 3.90 -19.97
N LYS A 147 -22.22 3.08 -19.96
CA LYS A 147 -23.39 3.25 -20.82
C LYS A 147 -24.37 4.11 -20.04
#